data_AF-A0A962RN71-F1
#
_entry.id   AF-A0A962RN71-F1
#
_cell.length_a   1.000
_cell.length_b   1.000
_cell.length_c   1.000
_cell.angle_alpha   90.00
_cell.angle_beta   90.00
_cell.angle_gamma   90.00
#
_symmetry.space_group_name_H-M   'P 1'
#
loop_
_entity.id
_entity.type
_entity.pdbx_description
1 polymer ?
#
loop_
_entity_poly.entity_id
_entity_poly.type
_entity_poly.pdbx_seq_one_letter_code
_entity_poly.pdbx_strand_id
1 'polypeptide(L)'
;MAEARIPVVLRNPGQVFACLGLMEAAERILDAHCEGAFEYEGGDTQARFALWIPGDDDPVNTVVRFLAEAEVIAIAPRGSSLATEKWKVASERRADDDPRFSVPEMGTPAAMPIVLRNEGVEVPIDHWADGGGTGRDNVKFWAGSGGYPGAGLARDALTLVSALGANALADACRDPFDVAAPMSSSFRFDWRRDYIPLDVGFSLNDHSTMTPVGYPLVEILAAIGMQHARPSRISPRDKLAYRYGVSSARLPTVFARAVLGCQGLGFPIRTFRMRLGWPGQENQARCIIDAEEEFDHD
;
A
#
# COMPACT_ATOMS: atom_id res chain seq x y z
N MET A 1 -25.49 -5.89 7.37
CA MET A 1 -24.50 -5.38 6.40
C MET A 1 -23.86 -4.20 7.08
N ALA A 2 -22.65 -4.41 7.56
CA ALA A 2 -21.89 -3.41 8.26
C ALA A 2 -21.29 -2.42 7.26
N GLU A 3 -21.08 -1.20 7.75
CA GLU A 3 -20.55 -0.09 6.98
C GLU A 3 -19.53 0.65 7.84
N ALA A 4 -18.38 0.94 7.24
CA ALA A 4 -17.39 1.85 7.81
C ALA A 4 -17.15 3.01 6.83
N ARG A 5 -16.93 4.21 7.37
CA ARG A 5 -16.56 5.40 6.60
C ARG A 5 -15.32 6.03 7.21
N ILE A 6 -14.30 6.25 6.40
CA ILE A 6 -13.03 6.86 6.83
C ILE A 6 -12.70 8.11 6.02
N PRO A 7 -12.05 9.12 6.61
CA PRO A 7 -11.45 10.24 5.88
C PRO A 7 -10.44 9.78 4.83
N VAL A 8 -10.46 10.44 3.66
CA VAL A 8 -9.47 10.20 2.61
C VAL A 8 -9.14 11.51 1.88
N VAL A 9 -7.87 11.70 1.56
CA VAL A 9 -7.38 12.78 0.70
C VAL A 9 -7.12 12.21 -0.68
N LEU A 10 -7.99 12.51 -1.64
CA LEU A 10 -7.90 11.92 -2.99
C LEU A 10 -6.61 12.28 -3.74
N ARG A 11 -5.96 13.38 -3.38
CA ARG A 11 -4.64 13.82 -3.90
C ARG A 11 -3.45 13.18 -3.17
N ASN A 12 -3.69 12.31 -2.19
CA ASN A 12 -2.70 11.44 -1.60
C ASN A 12 -2.89 10.02 -2.19
N PRO A 13 -2.13 9.62 -3.22
CA PRO A 13 -2.30 8.32 -3.87
C PRO A 13 -2.11 7.16 -2.89
N GLY A 14 -1.23 7.30 -1.89
CA GLY A 14 -1.04 6.30 -0.85
C GLY A 14 -2.32 6.00 -0.09
N GLN A 15 -3.12 7.01 0.25
CA GLN A 15 -4.41 6.80 0.90
C GLN A 15 -5.44 6.14 -0.03
N VAL A 16 -5.43 6.49 -1.32
CA VAL A 16 -6.31 5.84 -2.31
C VAL A 16 -5.95 4.36 -2.50
N PHE A 17 -4.65 4.03 -2.57
CA PHE A 17 -4.18 2.65 -2.60
C PHE A 17 -4.54 1.92 -1.30
N ALA A 18 -4.45 2.60 -0.16
CA ALA A 18 -4.82 2.06 1.14
C ALA A 18 -6.32 1.76 1.27
N CYS A 19 -7.20 2.53 0.62
CA CYS A 19 -8.64 2.20 0.54
C CYS A 19 -8.87 0.85 -0.15
N LEU A 20 -8.19 0.60 -1.28
CA LEU A 20 -8.23 -0.71 -1.92
C LEU A 20 -7.59 -1.78 -1.02
N GLY A 21 -6.50 -1.45 -0.32
CA GLY A 21 -5.89 -2.35 0.66
C GLY A 21 -6.82 -2.77 1.81
N LEU A 22 -7.66 -1.86 2.28
CA LEU A 22 -8.70 -2.17 3.27
C LEU A 22 -9.72 -3.17 2.72
N MET A 23 -10.15 -2.99 1.46
CA MET A 23 -11.03 -3.95 0.78
C MET A 23 -10.38 -5.34 0.72
N GLU A 24 -9.17 -5.42 0.16
CA GLU A 24 -8.42 -6.67 -0.02
C GLU A 24 -8.17 -7.39 1.32
N ALA A 25 -7.77 -6.64 2.35
CA ALA A 25 -7.53 -7.20 3.69
C ALA A 25 -8.84 -7.67 4.33
N ALA A 26 -9.91 -6.86 4.26
CA ALA A 26 -11.21 -7.21 4.83
C ALA A 26 -11.77 -8.48 4.20
N GLU A 27 -11.73 -8.61 2.86
CA GLU A 27 -12.20 -9.83 2.19
C GLU A 27 -11.45 -11.07 2.66
N ARG A 28 -10.15 -10.93 2.90
CA ARG A 28 -9.30 -12.06 3.29
C ARG A 28 -9.45 -12.44 4.76
N ILE A 29 -9.63 -11.46 5.65
CA ILE A 29 -9.72 -11.64 7.10
C ILE A 29 -11.11 -12.09 7.51
N LEU A 30 -12.15 -11.50 6.91
CA LEU A 30 -13.55 -11.79 7.25
C LEU A 30 -14.17 -12.88 6.37
N ASP A 31 -13.42 -13.37 5.37
CA ASP A 31 -13.88 -14.37 4.39
C ASP A 31 -15.22 -13.98 3.75
N ALA A 32 -15.36 -12.69 3.40
CA ALA A 32 -16.58 -12.10 2.90
C ALA A 32 -16.31 -11.11 1.77
N HIS A 33 -17.14 -11.09 0.74
CA HIS A 33 -17.04 -10.06 -0.30
C HIS A 33 -17.28 -8.67 0.27
N CYS A 34 -16.55 -7.68 -0.22
CA CYS A 34 -16.77 -6.29 0.16
C CYS A 34 -17.08 -5.40 -1.04
N GLU A 35 -17.70 -4.27 -0.76
CA GLU A 35 -17.93 -3.21 -1.74
C GLU A 35 -17.38 -1.90 -1.19
N GLY A 36 -16.84 -1.06 -2.06
CA GLY A 36 -16.24 0.21 -1.71
C GLY A 36 -16.68 1.34 -2.64
N ALA A 37 -16.71 2.56 -2.13
CA ALA A 37 -16.98 3.77 -2.90
C ALA A 37 -16.26 4.98 -2.29
N PHE A 38 -15.87 5.93 -3.15
CA PHE A 38 -15.40 7.23 -2.70
C PHE A 38 -16.56 8.24 -2.67
N GLU A 39 -16.82 8.82 -1.51
CA GLU A 39 -17.83 9.86 -1.32
C GLU A 39 -17.12 11.22 -1.37
N TYR A 40 -17.36 12.02 -2.42
CA TYR A 40 -16.66 13.29 -2.64
C TYR A 40 -17.59 14.45 -3.09
N GLU A 41 -18.89 14.33 -2.83
CA GLU A 41 -19.86 15.39 -3.15
C GLU A 41 -19.63 16.70 -2.37
N GLY A 42 -18.95 16.62 -1.21
CA GLY A 42 -18.51 17.79 -0.41
C GLY A 42 -17.18 18.42 -0.85
N GLY A 43 -16.58 17.94 -1.95
CA GLY A 43 -15.25 18.34 -2.42
C GLY A 43 -14.10 17.52 -1.81
N ASP A 44 -12.90 17.70 -2.35
CA ASP A 44 -11.71 16.87 -2.03
C ASP A 44 -11.32 16.87 -0.54
N THR A 45 -11.56 17.96 0.17
CA THR A 45 -11.20 18.10 1.60
C THR A 45 -12.18 17.41 2.54
N GLN A 46 -13.35 17.01 2.04
CA GLN A 46 -14.38 16.31 2.79
C GLN A 46 -14.57 14.87 2.30
N ALA A 47 -13.69 14.40 1.41
CA ALA A 47 -13.83 13.08 0.84
C ALA A 47 -13.76 11.98 1.92
N ARG A 48 -14.58 10.95 1.71
CA ARG A 48 -14.62 9.74 2.53
C ARG A 48 -14.50 8.52 1.64
N PHE A 49 -13.97 7.44 2.21
CA PHE A 49 -14.09 6.11 1.63
C PHE A 49 -15.07 5.31 2.48
N ALA A 50 -16.10 4.79 1.82
CA ALA A 50 -17.09 3.93 2.44
C ALA A 50 -16.83 2.47 2.03
N LEU A 51 -16.89 1.58 3.02
CA LEU A 51 -16.64 0.15 2.90
C LEU A 51 -17.81 -0.62 3.49
N TRP A 52 -18.40 -1.51 2.69
CA TRP A 52 -19.51 -2.36 3.09
C TRP A 52 -19.12 -3.84 3.05
N ILE A 53 -19.58 -4.57 4.06
CA ILE A 53 -19.45 -6.03 4.12
C ILE A 53 -20.76 -6.69 4.57
N PRO A 54 -21.03 -7.95 4.18
CA PRO A 54 -22.05 -8.78 4.80
C PRO A 54 -21.81 -8.93 6.32
N GLY A 55 -22.88 -9.15 7.08
CA GLY A 55 -22.79 -9.31 8.54
C GLY A 55 -22.78 -7.99 9.32
N ASP A 56 -22.26 -8.05 10.54
CA ASP A 56 -22.28 -6.98 11.55
C ASP A 56 -20.87 -6.55 12.01
N ASP A 57 -19.81 -7.20 11.49
CA ASP A 57 -18.42 -6.86 11.82
C ASP A 57 -18.03 -5.51 11.25
N ASP A 58 -17.35 -4.67 12.03
CA ASP A 58 -16.76 -3.44 11.52
C ASP A 58 -15.50 -3.79 10.71
N PRO A 59 -15.50 -3.58 9.37
CA PRO A 59 -14.40 -4.03 8.53
C PRO A 59 -13.10 -3.26 8.80
N VAL A 60 -13.17 -1.96 9.13
CA VAL A 60 -11.97 -1.15 9.39
C VAL A 60 -11.37 -1.53 10.74
N ASN A 61 -12.21 -1.63 11.78
CA ASN A 61 -11.73 -2.07 13.10
C ASN A 61 -11.12 -3.48 13.05
N THR A 62 -11.74 -4.40 12.32
CA THR A 62 -11.21 -5.77 12.17
C THR A 62 -9.85 -5.77 11.48
N VAL A 63 -9.70 -5.06 10.37
CA VAL A 63 -8.41 -4.98 9.65
C VAL A 63 -7.34 -4.30 10.50
N VAL A 64 -7.64 -3.18 11.14
CA VAL A 64 -6.65 -2.45 11.96
C VAL A 64 -6.19 -3.29 13.15
N ARG A 65 -7.09 -4.04 13.79
CA ARG A 65 -6.73 -4.97 14.87
C ARG A 65 -5.91 -6.14 14.38
N PHE A 66 -6.27 -6.73 13.23
CA PHE A 66 -5.45 -7.75 12.58
C PHE A 66 -4.03 -7.24 12.36
N LEU A 67 -3.85 -6.02 11.82
CA LEU A 67 -2.54 -5.42 11.60
C LEU A 67 -1.79 -5.12 12.91
N ALA A 68 -2.47 -4.73 13.98
CA ALA A 68 -1.81 -4.50 15.28
C ALA A 68 -1.22 -5.77 15.89
N GLU A 69 -1.72 -6.94 15.51
CA GLU A 69 -1.33 -8.24 16.06
C GLU A 69 -0.56 -9.12 15.06
N ALA A 70 -0.53 -8.73 13.78
CA ALA A 70 0.10 -9.52 12.73
C ALA A 70 1.63 -9.57 12.83
N GLU A 71 2.19 -10.72 12.47
CA GLU A 71 3.61 -10.88 12.21
C GLU A 71 3.90 -10.84 10.70
N VAL A 72 5.14 -10.46 10.35
CA VAL A 72 5.62 -10.53 8.96
C VAL A 72 6.41 -11.80 8.76
N ILE A 73 6.11 -12.50 7.68
CA ILE A 73 6.87 -13.68 7.25
C ILE A 73 7.26 -13.48 5.80
N ALA A 74 8.56 -13.56 5.52
CA ALA A 74 9.07 -13.56 4.16
C ALA A 74 8.92 -14.95 3.54
N ILE A 75 8.44 -15.01 2.30
CA ILE A 75 8.21 -16.27 1.61
C ILE A 75 9.30 -16.49 0.58
N ALA A 76 9.86 -17.71 0.58
CA ALA A 76 10.82 -18.16 -0.42
C ALA A 76 10.34 -19.47 -1.08
N PRO A 77 10.66 -19.71 -2.35
CA PRO A 77 10.41 -20.99 -3.03
C PRO A 77 11.10 -22.17 -2.33
N ARG A 78 10.64 -23.39 -2.63
CA ARG A 78 11.16 -24.61 -1.99
C ARG A 78 12.58 -24.84 -2.47
N GLY A 79 13.53 -24.92 -1.54
CA GLY A 79 14.95 -25.07 -1.85
C GLY A 79 15.71 -23.75 -2.02
N SER A 80 15.02 -22.60 -1.93
CA SER A 80 15.67 -21.28 -1.89
C SER A 80 16.63 -21.16 -0.72
N SER A 81 17.80 -20.57 -0.96
CA SER A 81 18.75 -20.17 0.08
C SER A 81 18.49 -18.75 0.62
N LEU A 82 17.56 -18.00 0.02
CA LEU A 82 17.26 -16.62 0.41
C LEU A 82 16.59 -16.55 1.79
N ALA A 83 17.00 -15.58 2.60
CA ALA A 83 16.59 -15.52 3.99
C ALA A 83 16.61 -14.07 4.51
N THR A 84 15.67 -13.71 5.37
CA THR A 84 15.48 -12.35 5.89
C THR A 84 15.83 -12.19 7.38
N GLU A 85 16.43 -13.19 8.02
CA GLU A 85 16.72 -13.21 9.46
C GLU A 85 17.73 -12.12 9.85
N LYS A 86 18.61 -11.70 8.93
CA LYS A 86 19.48 -10.52 9.10
C LYS A 86 18.68 -9.27 9.48
N TRP A 87 17.45 -9.16 8.99
CA TRP A 87 16.52 -8.08 9.30
C TRP A 87 15.44 -8.54 10.27
N LYS A 88 15.69 -9.54 11.14
CA LYS A 88 14.75 -10.01 12.17
C LYS A 88 13.33 -10.28 11.64
N VAL A 89 13.23 -10.79 10.41
CA VAL A 89 11.97 -11.27 9.82
C VAL A 89 12.16 -12.74 9.50
N ALA A 90 11.26 -13.58 10.00
CA ALA A 90 11.28 -15.01 9.72
C ALA A 90 11.06 -15.28 8.23
N SER A 91 11.74 -16.30 7.70
CA SER A 91 11.50 -16.79 6.34
C SER A 91 10.84 -18.16 6.36
N GLU A 92 9.81 -18.35 5.55
CA GLU A 92 9.13 -19.63 5.35
C GLU A 92 9.34 -20.12 3.92
N ARG A 93 9.53 -21.43 3.75
CA ARG A 93 9.68 -22.08 2.45
C ARG A 93 8.35 -22.65 2.00
N ARG A 94 7.90 -22.25 0.80
CA ARG A 94 6.64 -22.72 0.22
C ARG A 94 6.86 -23.42 -1.11
N ALA A 95 5.85 -24.15 -1.55
CA ALA A 95 5.90 -24.79 -2.86
C ALA A 95 5.98 -23.72 -3.96
N ASP A 96 6.65 -24.05 -5.05
CA ASP A 96 6.92 -23.11 -6.15
C ASP A 96 5.64 -22.73 -6.93
N ASP A 97 4.57 -23.50 -6.74
CA ASP A 97 3.24 -23.32 -7.33
C ASP A 97 2.23 -22.66 -6.39
N ASP A 98 2.68 -22.06 -5.27
CA ASP A 98 1.79 -21.34 -4.37
C ASP A 98 1.08 -20.19 -5.12
N PRO A 99 -0.24 -20.26 -5.36
CA PRO A 99 -0.95 -19.29 -6.19
C PRO A 99 -0.95 -17.88 -5.59
N ARG A 100 -0.60 -17.74 -4.30
CA ARG A 100 -0.44 -16.44 -3.64
C ARG A 100 0.76 -15.66 -4.14
N PHE A 101 1.75 -16.33 -4.75
CA PHE A 101 2.98 -15.73 -5.25
C PHE A 101 3.17 -16.10 -6.72
N SER A 102 2.87 -15.16 -7.60
CA SER A 102 3.00 -15.37 -9.06
C SER A 102 4.39 -15.02 -9.61
N VAL A 103 5.39 -14.87 -8.73
CA VAL A 103 6.70 -14.31 -9.07
C VAL A 103 7.82 -15.34 -8.88
N PRO A 104 8.75 -15.48 -9.87
CA PRO A 104 9.91 -16.34 -9.71
C PRO A 104 10.89 -15.78 -8.67
N GLU A 105 11.80 -16.62 -8.18
CA GLU A 105 12.85 -16.17 -7.26
C GLU A 105 13.73 -15.09 -7.90
N MET A 106 13.82 -13.92 -7.25
CA MET A 106 14.55 -12.74 -7.75
C MET A 106 16.01 -12.67 -7.27
N GLY A 107 16.57 -13.78 -6.76
CA GLY A 107 17.99 -13.92 -6.37
C GLY A 107 18.47 -13.00 -5.23
N THR A 108 17.57 -12.29 -4.55
CA THR A 108 17.90 -11.36 -3.47
C THR A 108 16.85 -11.39 -2.37
N PRO A 109 17.23 -11.41 -1.06
CA PRO A 109 16.27 -11.33 0.03
C PRO A 109 15.43 -10.05 -0.01
N ALA A 110 15.94 -8.98 -0.63
CA ALA A 110 15.25 -7.70 -0.70
C ALA A 110 13.91 -7.78 -1.44
N ALA A 111 13.83 -8.68 -2.42
CA ALA A 111 12.69 -8.86 -3.31
C ALA A 111 11.79 -10.04 -2.90
N MET A 112 12.06 -10.69 -1.76
CA MET A 112 11.18 -11.76 -1.27
C MET A 112 9.78 -11.21 -1.01
N PRO A 113 8.72 -11.89 -1.48
CA PRO A 113 7.36 -11.55 -1.12
C PRO A 113 7.12 -11.87 0.36
N ILE A 114 6.02 -11.36 0.91
CA ILE A 114 5.68 -11.56 2.33
C ILE A 114 4.22 -11.96 2.52
N VAL A 115 3.93 -12.49 3.69
CA VAL A 115 2.58 -12.51 4.26
C VAL A 115 2.57 -11.76 5.58
N LEU A 116 1.45 -11.09 5.84
CA LEU A 116 1.07 -10.68 7.19
C LEU A 116 0.21 -11.81 7.76
N ARG A 117 0.57 -12.33 8.94
CA ARG A 117 -0.11 -13.49 9.55
C ARG A 117 -0.63 -13.13 10.95
N ASN A 118 -1.90 -13.43 11.20
CA ASN A 118 -2.48 -13.46 12.54
C ASN A 118 -3.58 -14.53 12.61
N GLU A 119 -3.68 -15.26 13.72
CA GLU A 119 -4.73 -16.27 13.98
C GLU A 119 -5.02 -17.25 12.82
N GLY A 120 -3.99 -17.63 12.05
CA GLY A 120 -4.13 -18.54 10.90
C GLY A 120 -4.63 -17.90 9.60
N VAL A 121 -4.94 -16.60 9.61
CA VAL A 121 -5.22 -15.79 8.42
C VAL A 121 -3.91 -15.23 7.86
N GLU A 122 -3.81 -15.17 6.53
CA GLU A 122 -2.67 -14.59 5.82
C GLU A 122 -3.09 -13.58 4.77
N VAL A 123 -2.48 -12.40 4.81
CA VAL A 123 -2.61 -11.36 3.78
C VAL A 123 -1.30 -11.24 3.00
N PRO A 124 -1.26 -11.66 1.72
CA PRO A 124 -0.03 -11.64 0.92
C PRO A 124 0.30 -10.24 0.41
N ILE A 125 1.61 -9.94 0.29
CA ILE A 125 2.12 -8.72 -0.32
C ILE A 125 3.36 -9.06 -1.17
N ASP A 126 3.26 -8.84 -2.48
CA ASP A 126 4.32 -9.14 -3.45
C ASP A 126 4.48 -8.09 -4.56
N HIS A 127 3.80 -6.94 -4.46
CA HIS A 127 3.69 -6.00 -5.58
C HIS A 127 5.04 -5.52 -6.16
N TRP A 128 6.10 -5.47 -5.35
CA TRP A 128 7.47 -5.09 -5.76
C TRP A 128 8.23 -6.19 -6.51
N ALA A 129 7.73 -7.42 -6.47
CA ALA A 129 8.29 -8.56 -7.17
C ALA A 129 7.78 -8.68 -8.62
N ASP A 130 6.88 -7.78 -9.04
CA ASP A 130 6.44 -7.69 -10.42
C ASP A 130 7.60 -7.44 -11.40
N GLY A 131 7.47 -7.97 -12.60
CA GLY A 131 8.46 -7.85 -13.64
C GLY A 131 8.02 -8.49 -14.95
N GLY A 132 8.96 -8.62 -15.89
CA GLY A 132 8.70 -9.07 -17.27
C GLY A 132 8.01 -10.43 -17.42
N GLY A 133 7.92 -11.24 -16.36
CA GLY A 133 7.20 -12.51 -16.35
C GLY A 133 5.72 -12.44 -15.94
N THR A 134 5.26 -11.34 -15.31
CA THR A 134 3.89 -11.22 -14.78
C THR A 134 2.93 -10.46 -15.70
N GLY A 135 3.45 -9.69 -16.65
CA GLY A 135 2.67 -8.75 -17.48
C GLY A 135 2.15 -7.52 -16.72
N ARG A 136 2.32 -7.45 -15.40
CA ARG A 136 1.94 -6.31 -14.55
C ARG A 136 3.04 -5.23 -14.56
N ASP A 137 2.63 -3.97 -14.44
CA ASP A 137 3.57 -2.86 -14.33
C ASP A 137 4.35 -2.94 -13.00
N ASN A 138 5.68 -2.96 -13.07
CA ASN A 138 6.53 -2.83 -11.89
C ASN A 138 6.68 -1.35 -11.51
N VAL A 139 5.62 -0.77 -10.97
CA VAL A 139 5.64 0.56 -10.35
C VAL A 139 6.51 0.49 -9.09
N LYS A 140 7.82 0.61 -9.32
CA LYS A 140 8.85 0.34 -8.33
C LYS A 140 9.00 1.48 -7.33
N PHE A 141 8.37 1.32 -6.17
CA PHE A 141 8.59 2.13 -4.97
C PHE A 141 9.86 1.65 -4.22
N TRP A 142 9.94 1.78 -2.89
CA TRP A 142 11.14 1.44 -2.14
C TRP A 142 11.32 -0.06 -1.86
N ALA A 143 10.24 -0.83 -1.77
CA ALA A 143 10.35 -2.27 -1.57
C ALA A 143 11.09 -2.96 -2.71
N GLY A 144 11.83 -4.02 -2.39
CA GLY A 144 12.69 -4.71 -3.36
C GLY A 144 13.99 -3.98 -3.71
N SER A 145 14.33 -2.87 -3.04
CA SER A 145 15.43 -1.97 -3.43
C SER A 145 16.37 -1.62 -2.27
N GLY A 146 17.57 -1.11 -2.59
CA GLY A 146 18.47 -0.49 -1.59
C GLY A 146 19.06 -1.43 -0.53
N GLY A 147 18.92 -2.75 -0.69
CA GLY A 147 19.44 -3.73 0.26
C GLY A 147 18.64 -3.86 1.57
N TYR A 148 17.50 -3.17 1.70
CA TYR A 148 16.56 -3.34 2.80
C TYR A 148 15.27 -4.02 2.28
N PRO A 149 14.89 -5.20 2.80
CA PRO A 149 13.81 -5.98 2.22
C PRO A 149 12.43 -5.37 2.47
N GLY A 150 11.48 -5.64 1.57
CA GLY A 150 10.06 -5.30 1.78
C GLY A 150 9.52 -5.88 3.09
N ALA A 151 9.99 -7.09 3.46
CA ALA A 151 9.79 -7.68 4.79
C ALA A 151 10.22 -6.78 5.95
N GLY A 152 11.38 -6.14 5.85
CA GLY A 152 11.86 -5.22 6.88
C GLY A 152 10.98 -3.97 6.98
N LEU A 153 10.54 -3.43 5.85
CA LEU A 153 9.63 -2.28 5.78
C LEU A 153 8.28 -2.59 6.44
N ALA A 154 7.67 -3.73 6.10
CA ALA A 154 6.41 -4.18 6.70
C ALA A 154 6.55 -4.39 8.21
N ARG A 155 7.65 -5.01 8.66
CA ARG A 155 7.92 -5.25 10.08
C ARG A 155 8.04 -3.93 10.84
N ASP A 156 8.78 -2.97 10.31
CA ASP A 156 8.96 -1.66 10.93
C ASP A 156 7.62 -0.93 11.08
N ALA A 157 6.80 -0.94 10.02
CA ALA A 157 5.47 -0.34 10.06
C ALA A 157 4.55 -1.06 11.08
N LEU A 158 4.50 -2.40 11.08
CA LEU A 158 3.67 -3.14 12.03
C LEU A 158 4.13 -3.00 13.48
N THR A 159 5.43 -2.84 13.72
CA THR A 159 5.95 -2.54 15.06
C THR A 159 5.39 -1.22 15.60
N LEU A 160 5.20 -0.22 14.73
CA LEU A 160 4.58 1.05 15.11
C LEU A 160 3.08 0.90 15.38
N VAL A 161 2.37 0.07 14.60
CA VAL A 161 0.94 -0.20 14.79
C VAL A 161 0.69 -1.04 16.05
N SER A 162 1.51 -2.05 16.33
CA SER A 162 1.38 -2.91 17.52
C SER A 162 1.73 -2.19 18.83
N ALA A 163 2.52 -1.11 18.74
CA ALA A 163 2.85 -0.26 19.88
C ALA A 163 1.74 0.74 20.25
N LEU A 164 0.64 0.81 19.48
CA LEU A 164 -0.48 1.69 19.79
C LEU A 164 -1.16 1.24 21.09
N GLY A 165 -1.31 2.17 22.04
CA GLY A 165 -2.15 1.95 23.22
C GLY A 165 -3.64 1.84 22.84
N ALA A 166 -4.46 1.28 23.73
CA ALA A 166 -5.87 0.99 23.46
C ALA A 166 -6.68 2.19 22.91
N ASN A 167 -6.44 3.39 23.44
CA ASN A 167 -7.10 4.61 22.94
C ASN A 167 -6.65 4.98 21.53
N ALA A 168 -5.34 4.96 21.28
CA ALA A 168 -4.77 5.27 19.97
C ALA A 168 -5.19 4.24 18.91
N LEU A 169 -5.33 2.97 19.30
CA LEU A 169 -5.87 1.93 18.42
C LEU A 169 -7.34 2.18 18.11
N ALA A 170 -8.15 2.58 19.09
CA ALA A 170 -9.55 2.94 18.85
C ALA A 170 -9.70 4.15 17.93
N ASP A 171 -8.80 5.13 18.02
CA ASP A 171 -8.77 6.28 17.11
C ASP A 171 -8.31 5.86 15.72
N ALA A 172 -7.31 4.98 15.61
CA ALA A 172 -6.85 4.38 14.36
C ALA A 172 -7.97 3.61 13.63
N CYS A 173 -8.90 2.99 14.36
CA CYS A 173 -10.06 2.35 13.75
C CYS A 173 -11.06 3.35 13.13
N ARG A 174 -11.07 4.62 13.58
CA ARG A 174 -11.95 5.67 13.04
C ARG A 174 -11.30 6.43 11.89
N ASP A 175 -10.00 6.69 12.00
CA ASP A 175 -9.21 7.37 10.98
C ASP A 175 -7.83 6.70 10.85
N PRO A 176 -7.74 5.57 10.12
CA PRO A 176 -6.49 4.84 9.98
C PRO A 176 -5.43 5.65 9.22
N PHE A 177 -5.83 6.68 8.46
CA PHE A 177 -4.92 7.45 7.63
C PHE A 177 -4.30 8.64 8.37
N ASP A 178 -4.77 8.98 9.57
CA ASP A 178 -4.19 10.02 10.42
C ASP A 178 -3.32 9.47 11.57
N VAL A 179 -2.99 8.18 11.53
CA VAL A 179 -2.07 7.57 12.50
C VAL A 179 -0.63 7.92 12.14
N ALA A 180 -0.10 8.95 12.78
CA ALA A 180 1.27 9.42 12.62
C ALA A 180 2.24 8.76 13.62
N ALA A 181 3.42 8.34 13.17
CA ALA A 181 4.47 7.77 14.02
C ALA A 181 5.89 8.11 13.53
N PRO A 182 6.88 8.24 14.44
CA PRO A 182 8.28 8.38 14.04
C PRO A 182 8.74 7.12 13.27
N MET A 183 9.09 7.29 11.99
CA MET A 183 9.25 6.18 11.04
C MET A 183 10.51 6.34 10.19
N SER A 184 11.52 5.52 10.48
CA SER A 184 12.84 5.57 9.84
C SER A 184 12.88 4.94 8.44
N SER A 185 12.00 3.98 8.15
CA SER A 185 11.89 3.29 6.86
C SER A 185 10.43 3.29 6.38
N SER A 186 10.16 3.30 5.08
CA SER A 186 8.80 3.18 4.53
C SER A 186 8.78 2.58 3.13
N PHE A 187 7.59 2.18 2.67
CA PHE A 187 7.39 1.75 1.28
C PHE A 187 7.42 2.92 0.30
N ARG A 188 7.14 4.14 0.80
CA ARG A 188 7.09 5.42 0.08
C ARG A 188 5.79 5.64 -0.70
N PHE A 189 4.70 5.19 -0.09
CA PHE A 189 3.35 5.45 -0.58
C PHE A 189 2.77 6.75 -0.04
N ASP A 190 3.16 7.19 1.16
CA ASP A 190 2.65 8.43 1.72
C ASP A 190 3.62 9.62 1.52
N TRP A 191 3.26 10.48 0.58
CA TRP A 191 3.99 11.72 0.28
C TRP A 191 4.13 12.69 1.47
N ARG A 192 3.31 12.59 2.52
CA ARG A 192 3.42 13.46 3.71
C ARG A 192 4.71 13.21 4.48
N ARG A 193 5.27 12.00 4.40
CA ARG A 193 6.55 11.62 5.00
C ARG A 193 7.72 11.94 4.07
N ASP A 194 7.53 11.60 2.80
CA ASP A 194 8.62 11.56 1.85
C ASP A 194 9.16 12.94 1.52
N TYR A 195 10.40 12.94 1.07
CA TYR A 195 11.09 14.10 0.60
C TYR A 195 11.81 13.75 -0.70
N ILE A 196 11.92 14.74 -1.56
CA ILE A 196 12.95 14.77 -2.59
C ILE A 196 13.96 15.80 -2.12
N PRO A 197 15.26 15.47 -2.10
CA PRO A 197 16.29 16.47 -1.84
C PRO A 197 16.06 17.66 -2.77
N LEU A 198 15.87 18.86 -2.22
CA LEU A 198 15.66 20.07 -3.02
C LEU A 198 16.93 20.52 -3.76
N ASP A 199 17.99 19.69 -3.76
CA ASP A 199 19.34 19.98 -4.26
C ASP A 199 19.94 21.32 -3.75
N VAL A 200 19.40 21.87 -2.65
CA VAL A 200 19.86 23.11 -1.99
C VAL A 200 20.61 22.85 -0.67
N GLY A 201 21.24 21.67 -0.54
CA GLY A 201 22.11 21.35 0.60
C GLY A 201 21.40 20.86 1.87
N PHE A 202 20.16 20.36 1.75
CA PHE A 202 19.48 19.67 2.85
C PHE A 202 19.40 18.17 2.57
N SER A 203 19.97 17.36 3.45
CA SER A 203 19.91 15.90 3.43
C SER A 203 19.56 15.43 4.83
N LEU A 204 18.41 14.77 4.99
CA LEU A 204 18.00 14.20 6.26
C LEU A 204 19.09 13.28 6.87
N ASN A 205 19.85 12.58 6.03
CA ASN A 205 20.94 11.70 6.47
C ASN A 205 22.07 12.46 7.19
N ASP A 206 22.21 13.77 6.93
CA ASP A 206 23.21 14.63 7.58
C ASP A 206 22.67 15.25 8.89
N HIS A 207 21.41 15.00 9.23
CA HIS A 207 20.72 15.53 10.41
C HIS A 207 20.21 14.40 11.33
N SER A 208 21.13 13.76 12.06
CA SER A 208 20.85 12.58 12.92
C SER A 208 19.88 12.81 14.08
N THR A 209 19.52 14.06 14.39
CA THR A 209 18.55 14.41 15.43
C THR A 209 17.12 14.52 14.92
N MET A 210 16.92 14.50 13.59
CA MET A 210 15.59 14.60 12.97
C MET A 210 15.06 13.20 12.67
N THR A 211 13.83 12.93 13.09
CA THR A 211 13.12 11.69 12.75
C THR A 211 11.91 12.02 11.89
N PRO A 212 11.80 11.48 10.66
CA PRO A 212 10.60 11.64 9.85
C PRO A 212 9.39 11.08 10.57
N VAL A 213 8.26 11.75 10.41
CA VAL A 213 6.96 11.24 10.82
C VAL A 213 6.31 10.61 9.59
N GLY A 214 5.94 9.33 9.72
CA GLY A 214 5.25 8.56 8.69
C GLY A 214 3.87 8.10 9.14
N TYR A 215 3.16 7.46 8.23
CA TYR A 215 1.80 6.97 8.43
C TYR A 215 1.75 5.46 8.19
N PRO A 216 2.13 4.63 9.19
CA PRO A 216 2.39 3.21 9.00
C PRO A 216 1.19 2.43 8.43
N LEU A 217 -0.04 2.78 8.83
CA LEU A 217 -1.25 2.14 8.29
C LEU A 217 -1.45 2.46 6.80
N VAL A 218 -1.19 3.70 6.37
CA VAL A 218 -1.24 4.06 4.94
C VAL A 218 -0.21 3.26 4.16
N GLU A 219 1.02 3.15 4.66
CA GLU A 219 2.10 2.43 4.00
C GLU A 219 1.79 0.92 3.83
N ILE A 220 1.30 0.27 4.88
CA ILE A 220 0.94 -1.17 4.86
C ILE A 220 -0.28 -1.41 3.97
N LEU A 221 -1.36 -0.65 4.18
CA LEU A 221 -2.60 -0.82 3.41
C LEU A 221 -2.39 -0.49 1.94
N ALA A 222 -1.60 0.55 1.61
CA ALA A 222 -1.24 0.82 0.22
C ALA A 222 -0.48 -0.35 -0.41
N ALA A 223 0.47 -0.94 0.32
CA ALA A 223 1.19 -2.12 -0.17
C ALA A 223 0.26 -3.30 -0.45
N ILE A 224 -0.76 -3.51 0.39
CA ILE A 224 -1.81 -4.53 0.20
C ILE A 224 -2.69 -4.18 -1.00
N GLY A 225 -3.15 -2.93 -1.14
CA GLY A 225 -4.00 -2.51 -2.26
C GLY A 225 -3.30 -2.63 -3.62
N MET A 226 -1.97 -2.51 -3.60
CA MET A 226 -1.11 -2.77 -4.74
C MET A 226 -0.90 -4.27 -5.02
N GLN A 227 -1.54 -5.21 -4.32
CA GLN A 227 -1.36 -6.63 -4.61
C GLN A 227 -1.94 -7.03 -5.98
N HIS A 228 -3.11 -6.51 -6.32
CA HIS A 228 -3.87 -6.92 -7.51
C HIS A 228 -4.25 -5.77 -8.46
N ALA A 229 -3.80 -4.55 -8.19
CA ALA A 229 -4.07 -3.38 -9.04
C ALA A 229 -2.82 -2.52 -9.25
N ARG A 230 -2.72 -1.87 -10.41
CA ARG A 230 -1.65 -0.92 -10.71
C ARG A 230 -2.26 0.39 -11.19
N PRO A 231 -1.71 1.56 -10.79
CA PRO A 231 -2.03 2.80 -11.47
C PRO A 231 -1.57 2.70 -12.93
N SER A 232 -2.29 3.37 -13.82
CA SER A 232 -2.01 3.34 -15.26
C SER A 232 -0.78 4.18 -15.59
N ARG A 233 0.24 3.57 -16.19
CA ARG A 233 1.44 4.31 -16.63
C ARG A 233 1.08 5.21 -17.81
N ILE A 234 1.36 6.51 -17.70
CA ILE A 234 1.00 7.49 -18.76
C ILE A 234 1.73 7.18 -20.08
N SER A 235 3.00 6.78 -19.99
CA SER A 235 3.80 6.39 -21.15
C SER A 235 4.83 5.34 -20.75
N PRO A 236 5.08 4.29 -21.56
CA PRO A 236 6.13 3.31 -21.30
C PRO A 236 7.53 3.93 -21.12
N ARG A 237 7.77 5.11 -21.70
CA ARG A 237 9.03 5.85 -21.59
C ARG A 237 9.12 6.69 -20.32
N ASP A 238 7.99 7.06 -19.74
CA ASP A 238 7.93 7.86 -18.52
C ASP A 238 7.80 6.92 -17.31
N LYS A 239 8.90 6.81 -16.56
CA LYS A 239 8.96 5.99 -15.36
C LYS A 239 8.38 6.67 -14.13
N LEU A 240 8.07 7.97 -14.24
CA LEU A 240 7.72 8.85 -13.13
C LEU A 240 6.29 9.40 -13.21
N ALA A 241 5.53 9.08 -14.26
CA ALA A 241 4.17 9.57 -14.42
C ALA A 241 3.17 8.42 -14.54
N TYR A 242 2.19 8.42 -13.64
CA TYR A 242 1.09 7.47 -13.60
C TYR A 242 -0.24 8.19 -13.43
N ARG A 243 -1.33 7.46 -13.66
CA ARG A 243 -2.70 7.86 -13.34
C ARG A 243 -3.33 6.87 -12.40
N TYR A 244 -4.20 7.34 -11.52
CA TYR A 244 -5.10 6.49 -10.77
C TYR A 244 -6.52 7.05 -10.84
N GLY A 245 -7.49 6.14 -10.82
CA GLY A 245 -8.90 6.47 -10.82
C GLY A 245 -9.55 6.28 -9.46
N VAL A 246 -10.58 7.06 -9.19
CA VAL A 246 -11.52 6.87 -8.08
C VAL A 246 -12.95 7.00 -8.61
N SER A 247 -13.90 6.31 -7.97
CA SER A 247 -15.30 6.37 -8.35
C SER A 247 -16.20 6.42 -7.12
N SER A 248 -17.31 7.13 -7.24
CA SER A 248 -18.41 7.16 -6.28
C SER A 248 -19.39 6.00 -6.48
N ALA A 249 -19.23 5.21 -7.53
CA ALA A 249 -19.96 3.96 -7.67
C ALA A 249 -19.60 3.02 -6.52
N ARG A 250 -20.60 2.32 -5.98
CA ARG A 250 -20.40 1.21 -5.05
C ARG A 250 -19.96 -0.01 -5.83
N LEU A 251 -18.71 -0.41 -5.61
CA LEU A 251 -18.03 -1.39 -6.45
C LEU A 251 -17.50 -2.56 -5.62
N PRO A 252 -17.73 -3.81 -6.05
CA PRO A 252 -16.94 -4.95 -5.62
C PRO A 252 -15.44 -4.73 -5.84
N THR A 253 -14.59 -5.37 -5.03
CA THR A 253 -13.12 -5.23 -5.06
C THR A 253 -12.52 -5.37 -6.46
N VAL A 254 -13.00 -6.32 -7.27
CA VAL A 254 -12.51 -6.51 -8.64
C VAL A 254 -12.70 -5.28 -9.55
N PHE A 255 -13.79 -4.55 -9.39
CA PHE A 255 -14.02 -3.32 -10.15
C PHE A 255 -13.29 -2.14 -9.55
N ALA A 256 -13.12 -2.09 -8.22
CA ALA A 256 -12.27 -1.09 -7.57
C ALA A 256 -10.81 -1.19 -8.07
N ARG A 257 -10.27 -2.40 -8.27
CA ARG A 257 -8.95 -2.63 -8.89
C ARG A 257 -8.87 -2.03 -10.30
N ALA A 258 -9.90 -2.24 -11.11
CA ALA A 258 -9.97 -1.74 -12.48
C ALA A 258 -10.10 -0.21 -12.53
N VAL A 259 -10.90 0.39 -11.64
CA VAL A 259 -11.00 1.85 -11.46
C VAL A 259 -9.65 2.44 -11.09
N LEU A 260 -8.90 1.81 -10.17
CA LEU A 260 -7.56 2.28 -9.79
C LEU A 260 -6.64 2.37 -11.02
N GLY A 261 -6.72 1.39 -11.92
CA GLY A 261 -5.98 1.36 -13.19
C GLY A 261 -6.59 2.20 -14.32
N CYS A 262 -7.52 3.11 -14.01
CA CYS A 262 -8.22 3.98 -14.98
C CYS A 262 -8.90 3.21 -16.12
N GLN A 263 -9.39 1.99 -15.86
CA GLN A 263 -10.12 1.24 -16.87
C GLN A 263 -11.53 1.82 -17.06
N GLY A 264 -11.95 1.99 -18.32
CA GLY A 264 -13.30 2.46 -18.63
C GLY A 264 -14.34 1.38 -18.35
N LEU A 265 -15.19 1.60 -17.34
CA LEU A 265 -16.21 0.65 -16.89
C LEU A 265 -17.65 1.08 -17.21
N GLY A 266 -17.82 2.16 -17.99
CA GLY A 266 -19.14 2.67 -18.40
C GLY A 266 -19.83 3.55 -17.35
N PHE A 267 -19.13 3.98 -16.31
CA PHE A 267 -19.57 4.98 -15.34
C PHE A 267 -18.47 6.02 -15.08
N PRO A 268 -18.80 7.20 -14.54
CA PRO A 268 -17.82 8.25 -14.28
C PRO A 268 -16.73 7.82 -13.30
N ILE A 269 -15.48 8.14 -13.66
CA ILE A 269 -14.27 7.94 -12.85
C ILE A 269 -13.54 9.28 -12.83
N ARG A 270 -13.19 9.77 -11.63
CA ARG A 270 -12.27 10.90 -11.49
C ARG A 270 -10.85 10.37 -11.62
N THR A 271 -10.05 11.01 -12.47
CA THR A 271 -8.68 10.57 -12.75
C THR A 271 -7.69 11.58 -12.18
N PHE A 272 -6.62 11.05 -11.58
CA PHE A 272 -5.57 11.86 -10.98
C PHE A 272 -4.24 11.47 -11.59
N ARG A 273 -3.47 12.46 -12.03
CA ARG A 273 -2.09 12.30 -12.45
C ARG A 273 -1.19 12.30 -11.23
N MET A 274 -0.53 11.18 -10.99
CA MET A 274 0.49 11.00 -9.96
C MET A 274 1.88 11.23 -10.54
N ARG A 275 2.65 12.12 -9.93
CA ARG A 275 4.07 12.35 -10.23
C ARG A 275 4.95 11.70 -9.18
N LEU A 276 5.94 10.96 -9.65
CA LEU A 276 6.96 10.32 -8.84
C LEU A 276 8.32 11.00 -9.01
N GLY A 277 9.19 10.84 -8.04
CA GLY A 277 10.59 11.28 -8.15
C GLY A 277 11.57 10.27 -7.60
N TRP A 278 12.85 10.59 -7.74
CA TRP A 278 13.95 9.78 -7.23
C TRP A 278 14.40 10.39 -5.90
N PRO A 279 14.06 9.81 -4.73
CA PRO A 279 14.50 10.33 -3.44
C PRO A 279 16.00 10.09 -3.17
N GLY A 280 16.67 9.35 -4.06
CA GLY A 280 18.08 9.03 -4.00
C GLY A 280 18.62 8.92 -5.44
N GLN A 281 19.25 7.78 -5.77
CA GLN A 281 19.78 7.57 -7.11
C GLN A 281 18.67 7.26 -8.13
N GLU A 282 18.86 7.77 -9.35
CA GLU A 282 17.98 7.49 -10.47
C GLU A 282 17.84 5.96 -10.70
N ASN A 283 16.63 5.51 -11.03
CA ASN A 283 16.30 4.11 -11.31
C ASN A 283 16.41 3.13 -10.12
N GLN A 284 16.69 3.60 -8.90
CA GLN A 284 16.68 2.72 -7.73
C GLN A 284 15.28 2.52 -7.15
N ALA A 285 14.65 3.60 -6.71
CA ALA A 285 13.35 3.58 -6.05
C ALA A 285 12.63 4.91 -6.29
N ARG A 286 11.30 4.91 -6.16
CA ARG A 286 10.46 6.08 -6.39
C ARG A 286 9.71 6.48 -5.12
N CYS A 287 9.42 7.77 -4.98
CA CYS A 287 8.45 8.30 -4.02
C CYS A 287 7.42 9.16 -4.76
N ILE A 288 6.26 9.37 -4.15
CA ILE A 288 5.24 10.29 -4.67
C ILE A 288 5.67 11.72 -4.34
N ILE A 289 5.60 12.60 -5.36
CA ILE A 289 5.84 14.04 -5.23
C ILE A 289 4.52 14.77 -5.03
N ASP A 290 3.55 14.43 -5.85
CA ASP A 290 2.23 15.04 -5.89
C ASP A 290 1.25 14.22 -6.71
N ALA A 291 -0.03 14.57 -6.55
CA ALA A 291 -1.06 14.19 -7.48
C ALA A 291 -2.04 15.33 -7.76
N GLU A 292 -2.40 15.46 -9.03
CA GLU A 292 -3.32 16.48 -9.51
C GLU A 292 -4.48 15.81 -10.24
N GLU A 293 -5.71 16.25 -9.96
CA GLU A 293 -6.86 15.82 -10.74
C GLU A 293 -6.73 16.29 -12.19
N GLU A 294 -6.91 15.36 -13.12
CA GLU A 294 -7.07 15.68 -14.53
C GLU A 294 -8.55 15.94 -14.79
N PHE A 295 -8.87 17.17 -15.19
CA PHE A 295 -10.19 17.49 -15.71
C PHE A 295 -10.19 17.16 -17.20
N ASP A 296 -11.07 16.25 -17.63
CA ASP A 296 -11.33 16.09 -19.05
C ASP A 296 -11.88 17.44 -19.55
N HIS A 297 -11.09 18.11 -20.39
CA HIS A 297 -11.58 19.23 -21.17
C HIS A 297 -12.34 18.62 -22.35
N ASP A 298 -13.66 18.46 -22.17
CA ASP A 298 -14.58 18.25 -23.29
C ASP A 298 -14.49 19.40 -24.32
#